data_AF-A0A7C4BTS1-F1
#
_entry.id   AF-A0A7C4BTS1-F1
#
_cell.length_a   1.000
_cell.length_b   1.000
_cell.length_c   1.000
_cell.angle_alpha   90.00
_cell.angle_beta   90.00
_cell.angle_gamma   90.00
#
_symmetry.space_group_name_H-M   'P 1'
#
loop_
_entity.id
_entity.type
_entity.pdbx_description
1 polymer ?
#
loop_
_entity_poly.entity_id
_entity_poly.type
_entity_poly.pdbx_seq_one_letter_code
_entity_poly.pdbx_strand_id
1 'polypeptide(L)'
;MKKNYFLITFYIALSLCLVTNLFALVDPDLIIYLPMDDGNGDTVKDLSPNKLDGKITGKDYKWIDAHRNKGLEFTSGTHIQVPDNDLLDGMKALTIEIWAKQDTQQNTNLVLKGTNWPGLSYLLQPWSDGQI
;
A
#
# COMPACT_ATOMS: atom_id res chain seq x y z
N MET A 1 4.92 -44.21 -27.21
CA MET A 1 6.09 -43.35 -26.88
C MET A 1 5.90 -41.88 -27.28
N LYS A 2 5.64 -41.54 -28.56
CA LYS A 2 5.51 -40.13 -29.03
C LYS A 2 4.43 -39.28 -28.33
N LYS A 3 3.31 -39.89 -27.93
CA LYS A 3 2.18 -39.21 -27.25
C LYS A 3 2.53 -38.71 -25.83
N ASN A 4 3.45 -39.39 -25.14
CA ASN A 4 3.86 -39.03 -23.78
C ASN A 4 4.83 -37.83 -23.79
N TYR A 5 5.70 -37.73 -24.79
CA TYR A 5 6.57 -36.55 -24.97
C TYR A 5 5.76 -35.28 -25.26
N PHE A 6 4.71 -35.40 -26.10
CA PHE A 6 3.83 -34.27 -26.41
C PHE A 6 3.08 -33.73 -25.19
N LEU A 7 2.60 -34.62 -24.31
CA LEU A 7 1.93 -34.21 -23.07
C LEU A 7 2.90 -33.50 -22.11
N ILE A 8 4.12 -34.02 -21.96
CA ILE A 8 5.13 -33.41 -21.07
C ILE A 8 5.54 -32.02 -21.57
N THR A 9 5.80 -31.84 -22.87
CA THR A 9 6.12 -30.51 -23.41
C THR A 9 4.93 -29.55 -23.33
N PHE A 10 3.70 -30.04 -23.47
CA PHE A 10 2.50 -29.22 -23.29
C PHE A 10 2.35 -28.72 -21.85
N TYR A 11 2.59 -29.59 -20.84
CA TYR A 11 2.55 -29.19 -19.42
C TYR A 11 3.67 -28.19 -19.06
N ILE A 12 4.88 -28.35 -19.61
CA ILE A 12 5.98 -27.39 -19.41
C ILE A 12 5.66 -26.06 -20.08
N ALA A 13 5.14 -26.06 -21.32
CA ALA A 13 4.76 -24.83 -22.00
C ALA A 13 3.60 -24.11 -21.30
N LEU A 14 2.61 -24.85 -20.80
CA LEU A 14 1.48 -24.30 -20.05
C LEU A 14 1.92 -23.74 -18.70
N SER A 15 2.80 -24.44 -17.97
CA SER A 15 3.35 -23.92 -16.71
C SER A 15 4.19 -22.68 -16.95
N LEU A 16 5.06 -22.67 -17.98
CA LEU A 16 5.87 -21.50 -18.36
C LEU A 16 4.98 -20.30 -18.74
N CYS A 17 3.88 -20.52 -19.46
CA CYS A 17 2.92 -19.49 -19.85
C CYS A 17 2.10 -18.95 -18.66
N LEU A 18 1.83 -19.80 -17.65
CA LEU A 18 1.25 -19.39 -16.37
C LEU A 18 2.23 -18.56 -15.52
N VAL A 19 3.54 -18.83 -15.58
CA VAL A 19 4.54 -18.00 -14.85
C VAL A 19 4.79 -16.65 -15.54
N THR A 20 4.66 -16.57 -16.87
CA THR A 20 4.90 -15.31 -17.61
C THR A 20 3.83 -14.24 -17.44
N ASN A 21 2.63 -14.59 -16.95
CA ASN A 21 1.54 -13.62 -16.71
C ASN A 21 1.63 -12.92 -15.34
N LEU A 22 2.66 -13.18 -14.54
CA LEU A 22 2.82 -12.62 -13.19
C LEU A 22 3.59 -11.29 -13.15
N PHE A 23 4.23 -10.89 -14.25
CA PHE A 23 4.72 -9.53 -14.39
C PHE A 23 3.61 -8.67 -14.99
N ALA A 24 2.53 -8.47 -14.23
CA ALA A 24 1.81 -7.21 -14.39
C ALA A 24 2.87 -6.13 -14.27
N LEU A 25 2.97 -5.26 -15.28
CA LEU A 25 3.97 -4.19 -15.35
C LEU A 25 3.81 -3.31 -14.11
N VAL A 26 4.53 -3.65 -13.04
CA VAL A 26 4.68 -2.78 -11.88
C VAL A 26 5.37 -1.54 -12.44
N ASP A 27 4.75 -0.39 -12.23
CA ASP A 27 5.32 0.89 -12.61
C ASP A 27 6.77 0.94 -12.09
N PRO A 28 7.78 1.09 -12.96
CA PRO A 28 9.18 1.10 -12.52
C PRO A 28 9.48 2.23 -11.53
N ASP A 29 8.63 3.26 -11.49
CA ASP A 29 8.76 4.39 -10.56
C ASP A 29 7.98 4.15 -9.24
N LEU A 30 7.33 2.98 -9.05
CA LEU A 30 6.63 2.63 -7.82
C LEU A 30 7.61 2.38 -6.67
N ILE A 31 7.63 3.30 -5.71
CA ILE A 31 8.51 3.19 -4.54
C ILE A 31 7.88 2.35 -3.42
N ILE A 32 6.60 2.54 -3.11
CA ILE A 32 5.89 1.86 -2.01
C ILE A 32 4.49 1.42 -2.49
N TYR A 33 4.10 0.19 -2.15
CA TYR A 33 2.74 -0.31 -2.32
C TYR A 33 2.27 -1.09 -1.10
N LEU A 34 1.43 -0.43 -0.29
CA LEU A 34 0.82 -0.97 0.93
C LEU A 34 -0.65 -1.33 0.65
N PRO A 35 -0.98 -2.56 0.22
CA PRO A 35 -2.37 -2.95 -0.06
C PRO A 35 -3.22 -3.05 1.22
N MET A 36 -2.59 -3.19 2.38
CA MET A 36 -3.25 -3.44 3.67
C MET A 36 -4.11 -4.73 3.65
N ASP A 37 -3.57 -5.76 2.99
CA ASP A 37 -4.23 -7.05 2.82
C ASP A 37 -3.77 -8.14 3.81
N ASP A 38 -2.81 -7.82 4.70
CA ASP A 38 -2.21 -8.79 5.63
C ASP A 38 -3.23 -9.40 6.62
N GLY A 39 -4.18 -8.58 7.08
CA GLY A 39 -5.32 -9.02 7.88
C GLY A 39 -5.00 -9.44 9.32
N ASN A 40 -3.75 -9.35 9.77
CA ASN A 40 -3.33 -9.57 11.14
C ASN A 40 -1.92 -8.98 11.41
N GLY A 41 -1.53 -8.93 12.69
CA GLY A 41 -0.21 -8.47 13.11
C GLY A 41 -0.08 -6.94 13.15
N ASP A 42 1.13 -6.49 13.45
CA ASP A 42 1.52 -5.08 13.62
C ASP A 42 2.36 -4.56 12.44
N THR A 43 2.38 -5.27 11.32
CA THR A 43 3.19 -4.95 10.14
C THR A 43 2.30 -4.97 8.90
N VAL A 44 2.42 -3.95 8.07
CA VAL A 44 1.78 -3.84 6.75
C VAL A 44 2.86 -4.05 5.71
N LYS A 45 2.71 -5.07 4.86
CA LYS A 45 3.75 -5.42 3.90
C LYS A 45 3.75 -4.48 2.70
N ASP A 46 4.95 -4.11 2.29
CA ASP A 46 5.18 -3.48 1.00
C ASP A 46 5.34 -4.54 -0.08
N LEU A 47 4.36 -4.60 -0.98
CA LEU A 47 4.39 -5.51 -2.11
C LEU A 47 5.15 -4.95 -3.32
N SER A 48 5.68 -3.73 -3.25
CA SER A 48 6.61 -3.20 -4.24
C SER A 48 7.91 -4.04 -4.31
N PRO A 49 8.76 -3.83 -5.33
CA PRO A 49 10.10 -4.41 -5.36
C PRO A 49 11.01 -3.98 -4.20
N ASN A 50 10.72 -2.85 -3.53
CA ASN A 50 11.63 -2.23 -2.55
C ASN A 50 11.47 -2.76 -1.12
N LYS A 51 10.34 -3.40 -0.79
CA LYS A 51 10.11 -4.05 0.51
C LYS A 51 10.26 -3.12 1.72
N LEU A 52 9.77 -1.90 1.56
CA LEU A 52 9.73 -0.88 2.62
C LEU A 52 8.50 -1.10 3.51
N ASP A 53 8.48 -2.23 4.23
CA ASP A 53 7.38 -2.63 5.10
C ASP A 53 7.08 -1.55 6.15
N GLY A 54 5.79 -1.29 6.38
CA GLY A 54 5.32 -0.33 7.37
C GLY A 54 4.98 -1.02 8.69
N LYS A 55 5.32 -0.39 9.82
CA LYS A 55 4.91 -0.84 11.14
C LYS A 55 3.67 -0.08 11.62
N ILE A 56 2.68 -0.80 12.14
CA ILE A 56 1.51 -0.18 12.75
C ILE A 56 1.88 0.31 14.14
N THR A 57 1.75 1.62 14.35
CA THR A 57 1.95 2.29 15.63
C THR A 57 0.60 2.63 16.24
N GLY A 58 0.52 2.53 17.56
CA GLY A 58 -0.73 2.68 18.32
C GLY A 58 -1.33 1.33 18.69
N LYS A 59 -2.30 1.34 19.62
CA LYS A 59 -2.88 0.10 20.18
C LYS A 59 -4.27 -0.21 19.64
N ASP A 60 -4.99 0.80 19.16
CA ASP A 60 -6.40 0.72 18.86
C ASP A 60 -6.63 0.72 17.33
N TYR A 61 -6.14 -0.29 16.63
CA TYR A 61 -6.40 -0.49 15.19
C TYR A 61 -7.11 -1.82 14.96
N LYS A 62 -7.79 -1.95 13.81
CA LYS A 62 -8.49 -3.19 13.46
C LYS A 62 -8.25 -3.55 12.01
N TRP A 63 -7.93 -4.82 11.78
CA TRP A 63 -8.02 -5.42 10.46
C TRP A 63 -9.50 -5.71 10.16
N ILE A 64 -9.98 -5.24 9.00
CA ILE A 64 -11.38 -5.33 8.60
C ILE A 64 -11.52 -6.01 7.23
N ASP A 65 -12.73 -6.46 6.91
CA ASP A 65 -13.10 -6.79 5.54
C ASP A 65 -13.41 -5.48 4.80
N ALA A 66 -12.57 -5.14 3.82
CA ALA A 66 -12.73 -3.91 3.04
C ALA A 66 -13.58 -4.16 1.78
N HIS A 67 -13.75 -3.12 0.95
CA HIS A 67 -14.46 -3.26 -0.32
C HIS A 67 -13.86 -4.33 -1.24
N ARG A 68 -12.52 -4.50 -1.16
CA ARG A 68 -11.77 -5.58 -1.79
C ARG A 68 -10.81 -6.15 -0.76
N ASN A 69 -10.70 -7.47 -0.68
CA ASN A 69 -9.78 -8.18 0.23
C ASN A 69 -9.91 -7.72 1.70
N LYS A 70 -8.83 -7.26 2.33
CA LYS A 70 -8.82 -6.75 3.70
C LYS A 70 -8.54 -5.24 3.68
N GLY A 71 -8.61 -4.64 4.85
CA GLY A 71 -8.16 -3.27 5.07
C GLY A 71 -7.79 -3.04 6.52
N LEU A 72 -7.25 -1.86 6.78
CA LEU A 72 -6.87 -1.43 8.11
C LEU A 72 -7.71 -0.22 8.51
N GLU A 73 -8.48 -0.38 9.58
CA GLU A 73 -9.24 0.69 10.22
C GLU A 73 -8.35 1.37 11.27
N PHE A 74 -8.17 2.67 11.10
CA PHE A 74 -7.40 3.51 12.01
C PHE A 74 -8.33 4.24 12.99
N THR A 75 -7.89 4.33 14.24
CA THR A 75 -8.48 5.23 15.24
C THR A 75 -7.48 6.30 15.69
N SER A 76 -7.88 7.16 16.63
CA SER A 76 -7.03 8.23 17.14
C SER A 76 -5.68 7.72 17.65
N GLY A 77 -4.59 8.32 17.16
CA GLY A 77 -3.23 7.94 17.56
C GLY A 77 -2.68 6.69 16.88
N THR A 78 -3.36 6.16 15.86
CA THR A 78 -2.87 5.02 15.07
C THR A 78 -2.40 5.46 13.68
N HIS A 79 -1.29 4.90 13.21
CA HIS A 79 -0.74 5.16 11.88
C HIS A 79 0.17 4.00 11.45
N ILE A 80 0.46 3.92 10.15
CA ILE A 80 1.56 3.09 9.64
C ILE A 80 2.81 3.97 9.54
N GLN A 81 3.91 3.51 10.11
CA GLN A 81 5.21 4.13 9.99
C GLN A 81 6.10 3.29 9.10
N VAL A 82 6.49 3.84 7.95
CA VAL A 82 7.58 3.31 7.14
C VAL A 82 8.88 3.98 7.62
N PRO A 83 9.92 3.22 7.96
CA PRO A 83 11.22 3.79 8.33
C PRO A 83 11.82 4.62 7.20
N ASP A 84 12.69 5.55 7.57
CA ASP A 84 13.44 6.37 6.62
C ASP A 84 14.29 5.49 5.67
N ASN A 85 14.42 5.93 4.42
CA ASN A 85 15.14 5.20 3.38
C ASN A 85 15.58 6.13 2.24
N ASP A 86 16.79 5.96 1.73
CA ASP A 86 17.35 6.75 0.61
C ASP A 86 16.45 6.77 -0.65
N LEU A 87 15.62 5.76 -0.88
CA LEU A 87 14.67 5.73 -2.00
C LEU A 87 13.53 6.75 -1.87
N LEU A 88 13.33 7.29 -0.66
CA LEU A 88 12.31 8.30 -0.37
C LEU A 88 12.85 9.73 -0.52
N ASP A 89 14.15 9.89 -0.79
CA ASP A 89 14.80 11.19 -0.89
C ASP A 89 14.86 11.74 -2.32
N GLY A 90 14.94 13.07 -2.43
CA GLY A 90 15.32 13.75 -3.67
C GLY A 90 14.33 13.58 -4.84
N MET A 91 13.09 13.17 -4.58
CA MET A 91 12.07 12.98 -5.61
C MET A 91 11.81 14.28 -6.38
N LYS A 92 11.85 14.19 -7.73
CA LYS A 92 11.53 15.33 -8.61
C LYS A 92 10.03 15.52 -8.82
N ALA A 93 9.27 14.45 -8.69
CA ALA A 93 7.82 14.40 -8.80
C ALA A 93 7.30 13.32 -7.85
N LEU A 94 6.07 13.47 -7.37
CA LEU A 94 5.44 12.56 -6.43
C LEU A 94 3.98 12.36 -6.83
N THR A 95 3.60 11.09 -6.98
CA THR A 95 2.21 10.66 -7.13
C THR A 95 1.85 9.81 -5.92
N ILE A 96 0.69 10.05 -5.32
CA ILE A 96 0.17 9.22 -4.23
C ILE A 96 -1.27 8.87 -4.53
N GLU A 97 -1.59 7.59 -4.39
CA GLU A 97 -2.94 7.04 -4.50
C GLU A 97 -3.31 6.36 -3.18
N ILE A 98 -4.56 6.54 -2.75
CA ILE A 98 -5.07 5.88 -1.55
C ILE A 98 -6.53 5.48 -1.74
N TRP A 99 -6.86 4.27 -1.29
CA TRP A 99 -8.24 3.84 -1.08
C TRP A 99 -8.60 4.09 0.38
N ALA A 100 -9.56 4.98 0.61
CA ALA A 100 -9.99 5.32 1.97
C ALA A 100 -11.50 5.44 2.06
N LYS A 101 -12.03 5.07 3.22
CA LYS A 101 -13.40 5.34 3.64
C LYS A 101 -13.34 6.11 4.94
N GLN A 102 -14.05 7.22 5.02
CA GLN A 102 -14.19 7.99 6.26
C GLN A 102 -15.57 7.71 6.86
N ASP A 103 -15.62 7.14 8.06
CA ASP A 103 -16.89 6.88 8.75
C ASP A 103 -17.47 8.15 9.38
N THR A 104 -16.62 9.11 9.73
CA THR A 104 -17.03 10.46 10.14
C THR A 104 -16.16 11.49 9.43
N GLN A 105 -16.80 12.53 8.87
CA GLN A 105 -16.09 13.63 8.25
C GLN A 105 -15.71 14.65 9.33
N GLN A 106 -14.41 14.74 9.61
CA GLN A 106 -13.83 15.86 10.36
C GLN A 106 -13.42 16.95 9.35
N ASN A 107 -13.33 18.22 9.78
CA ASN A 107 -13.21 19.44 8.94
C ASN A 107 -12.00 19.53 7.99
N THR A 108 -11.29 18.44 7.67
CA THR A 108 -10.10 18.41 6.82
C THR A 108 -10.17 17.39 5.70
N ASN A 109 -9.47 17.71 4.60
CA ASN A 109 -9.33 16.83 3.43
C ASN A 109 -8.35 15.68 3.70
N LEU A 110 -8.58 14.53 3.07
CA LEU A 110 -7.72 13.34 3.16
C LEU A 110 -6.33 13.55 2.54
N VAL A 111 -6.26 14.31 1.44
CA VAL A 111 -5.02 14.73 0.77
C VAL A 111 -4.95 16.26 0.80
N LEU A 112 -3.87 16.80 1.34
CA LEU A 112 -3.62 18.23 1.48
C LEU A 112 -2.35 18.61 0.73
N LYS A 113 -2.43 19.65 -0.09
CA LYS A 113 -1.29 20.36 -0.69
C LYS A 113 -1.48 21.84 -0.37
N GLY A 114 -0.52 22.47 0.29
CA GLY A 114 -0.65 23.88 0.67
C GLY A 114 0.68 24.41 1.18
N THR A 115 0.89 25.72 1.21
CA THR A 115 2.23 26.32 1.36
C THR A 115 2.59 26.78 2.77
N ASN A 116 1.80 26.50 3.82
CA ASN A 116 2.03 26.99 5.18
C ASN A 116 1.65 25.94 6.26
N TRP A 117 2.29 25.83 7.43
CA TRP A 117 2.88 26.95 8.19
C TRP A 117 4.27 26.71 8.84
N PRO A 118 5.31 27.43 8.39
CA PRO A 118 5.45 28.09 7.09
C PRO A 118 6.20 27.13 6.15
N GLY A 119 5.48 26.32 5.37
CA GLY A 119 6.10 25.47 4.33
C GLY A 119 5.52 24.07 4.18
N LEU A 120 4.19 23.87 4.28
CA LEU A 120 3.65 22.55 3.91
C LEU A 120 3.95 22.27 2.42
N SER A 121 4.05 20.99 2.05
CA SER A 121 4.20 20.55 0.66
C SER A 121 3.09 19.57 0.29
N TYR A 122 3.06 18.38 0.90
CA TYR A 122 1.95 17.42 0.79
C TYR A 122 1.74 16.72 2.12
N LEU A 123 0.49 16.42 2.46
CA LEU A 123 0.10 15.77 3.70
C LEU A 123 -1.10 14.85 3.45
N LEU A 124 -1.02 13.62 3.95
CA LEU A 124 -2.08 12.61 3.89
C LEU A 124 -2.46 12.21 5.30
N GLN A 125 -3.46 12.87 5.88
CA GLN A 125 -3.98 12.50 7.20
C GLN A 125 -5.44 12.94 7.35
N PRO A 126 -6.30 12.16 8.02
CA PRO A 126 -7.49 12.72 8.64
C PRO A 126 -7.06 13.51 9.90
N TRP A 127 -7.35 14.81 9.95
CA TRP A 127 -7.09 15.62 11.15
C TRP A 127 -8.26 15.53 12.13
N SER A 128 -7.93 15.52 13.42
CA SER A 128 -8.85 15.77 14.53
C SER A 128 -8.13 16.71 15.50
N ASP A 129 -8.70 17.89 15.76
CA ASP A 129 -8.21 18.80 16.80
C ASP A 129 -8.66 18.36 18.21
N GLY A 130 -9.49 17.32 18.30
CA GLY A 130 -10.00 16.79 19.56
C GLY A 130 -10.84 17.78 20.36
N GLN A 131 -11.28 18.89 19.75
CA GLN A 131 -12.10 19.91 20.40
C GLN A 131 -13.54 19.79 19.93
N ILE A 132 -14.42 19.38 20.85
CA ILE A 132 -15.88 19.67 20.78
C ILE A 132 -16.12 20.94 21.59
#